data_AF-A0A1G4XG72-F1
#
_entry.id   AF-A0A1G4XG72-F1
#
_cell.length_a   1.000
_cell.length_b   1.000
_cell.length_c   1.000
_cell.angle_alpha   90.00
_cell.angle_beta   90.00
_cell.angle_gamma   90.00
#
_symmetry.space_group_name_H-M   'P 1'
#
loop_
_entity.id
_entity.type
_entity.pdbx_description
1 polymer ?
#
loop_
_entity_poly.entity_id
_entity_poly.type
_entity_poly.pdbx_seq_one_letter_code
_entity_poly.pdbx_strand_id
1 'polypeptide(L)' 'MATKCITYVRTKESDIERKPGVVVSCSEDSKDPYYFEAKLTGFPESKVYWASEIGPSVGIAPISG' A
#
# COMPACT_ATOMS: atom_id res chain seq x y z
N MET A 1 12.55 10.24 7.76
CA MET A 1 12.51 9.12 8.75
C MET A 1 11.99 7.89 8.03
N ALA A 2 12.50 6.69 8.29
CA ALA A 2 11.97 5.48 7.67
C ALA A 2 10.68 5.05 8.39
N THR A 3 9.57 5.01 7.67
CA THR A 3 8.26 4.54 8.16
C THR A 3 8.12 3.05 7.86
N LYS A 4 7.27 2.35 8.62
CA LYS A 4 6.92 0.95 8.29
C LYS A 4 5.63 0.94 7.50
N CYS A 5 5.55 0.11 6.48
CA CYS A 5 4.36 -0.09 5.67
C CYS A 5 3.97 -1.56 5.63
N ILE A 6 2.66 -1.83 5.55
CA ILE A 6 2.11 -3.15 5.22
C ILE A 6 1.93 -3.27 3.71
N THR A 7 2.25 -4.43 3.17
CA THR A 7 1.99 -4.75 1.77
C THR A 7 0.53 -5.11 1.54
N TYR A 8 0.01 -4.62 0.42
CA TYR A 8 -1.29 -4.96 -0.14
C TYR A 8 -1.12 -5.54 -1.54
N VAL A 9 -2.00 -6.46 -1.92
CA VAL A 9 -2.09 -6.99 -3.28
C VAL A 9 -3.48 -6.68 -3.83
N ARG A 10 -3.54 -6.06 -5.00
CA ARG A 10 -4.76 -5.86 -5.77
C ARG A 10 -4.73 -6.83 -6.94
N THR A 11 -5.66 -7.78 -7.01
CA THR A 11 -5.76 -8.73 -8.16
C THR A 11 -6.63 -8.15 -9.27
N LYS A 12 -7.64 -7.35 -8.88
CA LYS A 12 -8.49 -6.48 -9.69
C LYS A 12 -8.98 -5.35 -8.79
N GLU A 13 -9.57 -4.29 -9.35
CA GLU A 13 -9.88 -3.05 -8.61
C GLU A 13 -10.72 -3.26 -7.34
N SER A 14 -11.63 -4.24 -7.35
CA SER A 14 -12.51 -4.57 -6.24
C SER A 14 -11.99 -5.68 -5.31
N ASP A 15 -10.82 -6.24 -5.61
CA ASP A 15 -10.27 -7.39 -4.87
C ASP A 15 -8.87 -7.04 -4.35
N ILE A 16 -8.88 -6.55 -3.10
CA ILE A 16 -7.71 -6.05 -2.38
C ILE A 16 -7.47 -6.95 -1.17
N GLU A 17 -6.26 -7.47 -1.07
CA GLU A 17 -5.82 -8.32 0.03
C GLU A 17 -4.70 -7.65 0.83
N ARG A 18 -4.88 -7.58 2.16
CA ARG A 18 -3.87 -7.10 3.11
C ARG A 18 -2.92 -8.25 3.47
N LYS A 19 -1.60 -8.05 3.39
CA LYS A 19 -0.57 -9.04 3.73
C LYS A 19 0.14 -8.66 5.05
N PRO A 20 -0.46 -8.96 6.23
CA PRO A 20 0.08 -8.54 7.54
C PRO A 20 1.50 -9.03 7.85
N GLY A 21 1.89 -10.18 7.29
CA GLY A 21 3.22 -10.76 7.51
C GLY A 21 4.33 -10.09 6.68
N VAL A 22 4.00 -9.18 5.77
CA VAL A 22 4.95 -8.51 4.89
C VAL A 22 4.99 -7.02 5.27
N VAL A 23 5.89 -6.70 6.19
CA VAL A 23 6.19 -5.32 6.61
C VAL A 23 7.45 -4.86 5.92
N VAL A 24 7.40 -3.72 5.23
CA VAL A 24 8.53 -3.13 4.52
C VAL A 24 8.87 -1.77 5.10
N SER A 25 10.14 -1.37 4.98
CA SER A 25 10.55 0.02 5.21
C SER A 25 10.12 0.86 4.01
N CYS A 26 9.39 1.94 4.26
CA CYS A 26 8.98 2.90 3.27
C CYS A 26 9.47 4.29 3.69
N SER A 27 10.06 5.02 2.74
CA SER A 27 10.47 6.40 2.98
C SER A 27 9.32 7.32 2.58
N GLU A 28 9.03 8.35 3.37
CA GLU A 28 8.13 9.41 2.91
C GLU A 28 8.70 10.16 1.69
N ASP A 29 10.04 10.25 1.64
CA ASP A 29 10.81 10.99 0.64
C ASP A 29 10.96 10.23 -0.69
N SER A 30 10.83 8.90 -0.67
CA SER A 30 10.88 8.07 -1.87
C SER A 30 9.76 7.03 -1.83
N LYS A 31 8.74 7.29 -2.66
CA LYS A 31 7.62 6.38 -2.85
C LYS A 31 7.80 5.49 -4.08
N ASP A 32 8.92 5.55 -4.81
CA ASP A 32 9.14 4.67 -5.97
C ASP A 32 9.04 3.19 -5.58
N PRO A 33 8.35 2.33 -6.35
CA PRO A 33 7.53 2.62 -7.55
C PRO A 33 6.04 2.95 -7.27
N TYR A 34 5.65 3.15 -6.01
CA TYR A 34 4.31 3.35 -5.48
C TYR A 34 3.78 4.80 -5.59
N TYR A 35 3.46 5.23 -6.81
CA TYR A 35 3.05 6.62 -7.07
C TYR A 35 1.56 6.89 -6.90
N PHE A 36 0.72 5.85 -6.94
CA PHE A 36 -0.73 6.02 -7.07
C PHE A 36 -1.42 5.83 -5.72
N GLU A 37 -1.82 6.95 -5.09
CA GLU A 37 -2.55 6.92 -3.83
C GLU A 37 -4.01 6.52 -4.03
N ALA A 38 -4.52 5.63 -3.18
CA ALA A 38 -5.92 5.27 -3.12
C ALA A 38 -6.38 5.12 -1.66
N LYS A 39 -7.65 5.45 -1.40
CA LYS A 39 -8.27 5.26 -0.09
C LYS A 39 -8.60 3.78 0.13
N LEU A 40 -8.26 3.26 1.31
CA LEU A 40 -8.71 1.96 1.77
C LEU A 40 -9.95 2.12 2.65
N THR A 41 -10.98 1.31 2.40
CA THR A 41 -12.21 1.28 3.19
C THR A 41 -12.38 -0.12 3.78
N GLY A 42 -12.64 -0.20 5.09
CA GLY A 42 -12.78 -1.49 5.79
C GLY A 42 -11.46 -2.16 6.18
N PHE A 43 -10.32 -1.47 6.01
CA PHE A 43 -9.00 -1.93 6.44
C PHE A 43 -8.46 -1.10 7.60
N PRO A 44 -7.48 -1.61 8.37
CA PRO A 44 -6.85 -0.85 9.45
C PRO A 44 -6.13 0.42 8.96
N GLU A 45 -5.49 0.33 7.80
CA GLU A 45 -4.86 1.49 7.17
C GLU A 45 -5.86 2.27 6.31
N SER A 46 -5.75 3.61 6.32
CA SER A 46 -6.69 4.50 5.64
C SER A 46 -6.39 4.71 4.15
N LYS A 47 -5.16 4.45 3.73
CA LYS A 47 -4.69 4.65 2.36
C LYS A 47 -3.60 3.66 1.99
N VAL A 48 -3.43 3.49 0.69
CA VAL A 48 -2.41 2.65 0.06
C VAL A 48 -1.82 3.38 -1.15
N TYR A 49 -0.53 3.18 -1.37
CA TYR A 49 0.19 3.64 -2.54
C TYR A 49 0.45 2.44 -3.44
N TRP A 50 -0.09 2.45 -4.66
CA TRP A 50 0.05 1.37 -5.64
C TRP A 50 1.20 1.62 -6.61
N ALA A 51 1.85 0.55 -7.05
CA ALA A 51 2.86 0.61 -8.11
C ALA A 51 2.28 0.84 -9.51
N SER A 52 1.03 0.40 -9.73
CA SER A 52 0.24 0.64 -10.94
C SER A 52 -1.10 1.28 -10.60
N GLU A 53 -1.54 2.25 -11.40
CA GLU A 53 -2.83 2.95 -11.22
C GLU A 53 -4.02 2.00 -11.34
N ILE A 54 -4.03 1.16 -12.38
CA ILE A 54 -5.15 0.28 -12.77
C ILE A 54 -4.67 -1.19 -12.81
N GLY A 55 -5.60 -2.13 -12.60
CA GLY A 55 -5.36 -3.57 -12.74
C GLY A 55 -4.53 -4.18 -11.60
N PRO A 56 -3.98 -5.39 -11.80
CA PRO A 56 -3.19 -6.08 -10.80
C PRO A 56 -2.00 -5.23 -10.32
N SER A 57 -1.79 -5.13 -9.01
CA SER A 57 -0.79 -4.22 -8.45
C SER A 57 -0.37 -4.64 -7.04
N VAL A 58 0.84 -4.24 -6.66
CA VAL A 58 1.31 -4.30 -5.27
C VAL A 58 1.28 -2.89 -4.71
N GLY A 59 0.83 -2.75 -3.48
CA GLY A 59 0.76 -1.48 -2.79
C GLY A 59 1.39 -1.52 -1.42
N ILE A 60 1.76 -0.35 -0.92
CA ILE A 60 2.23 -0.14 0.44
C ILE A 60 1.29 0.82 1.16
N ALA A 61 0.86 0.43 2.34
CA ALA A 61 0.06 1.27 3.21
C ALA A 61 0.90 1.61 4.45
N PRO A 62 1.12 2.90 4.77
CA PRO A 62 1.79 3.29 5.99
C PRO A 62 1.10 2.69 7.20
N ILE A 63 1.87 1.97 8.01
CA ILE A 63 1.48 1.65 9.37
C ILE A 63 1.72 2.94 10.13
N SER A 64 0.73 3.82 10.16
CA SER A 64 0.77 4.89 11.13
C SER A 64 0.91 4.26 12.52
N GLY A 65 1.83 4.76 13.32
CA GLY A 65 1.70 4.69 14.77
C GLY A 65 0.49 5.49 15.23
#